data_AF-A0A380EMT0-F1
#
_entry.id   AF-A0A380EMT0-F1
#
_cell.length_a   1.000
_cell.length_b   1.000
_cell.length_c   1.000
_cell.angle_alpha   90.00
_cell.angle_beta   90.00
_cell.angle_gamma   90.00
#
_symmetry.space_group_name_H-M   'P 1'
#
loop_
_entity.id
_entity.type
_entity.pdbx_description
1 polymer ?
#
loop_
_entity_poly.entity_id
_entity_poly.type
_entity_poly.pdbx_seq_one_letter_code
_entity_poly.pdbx_strand_id
1 'polypeptide(L)'
;MKRLIVPSIEREIHADLTEKAENHAIDVFSENLRNLLLQPPMKGKQILGVDPAFRTGCKLAVINPFGTFIAKGVIYPHPPVSKKRQQRRILYKWLKRMMCN
;
A
#
# COMPACT_ATOMS: atom_id res chain seq x y z
N MET A 1 23.14 36.65 30.59
CA MET A 1 22.30 35.51 31.06
C MET A 1 21.07 35.21 30.18
N LYS A 2 20.29 36.19 29.69
CA LYS A 2 19.08 35.92 28.87
C LYS A 2 19.28 35.18 27.54
N ARG A 3 20.44 35.31 26.88
CA ARG A 3 20.67 34.81 25.51
C ARG A 3 20.78 33.28 25.37
N LEU A 4 21.17 32.56 26.43
CA LEU A 4 21.40 31.10 26.36
C LEU A 4 20.33 30.28 27.09
N ILE A 5 19.68 30.86 28.11
CA ILE A 5 18.70 30.17 28.95
C ILE A 5 17.39 29.95 28.17
N VAL A 6 16.86 30.99 27.53
CA VAL A 6 15.59 30.89 26.78
C VAL A 6 15.66 29.86 25.65
N PRO A 7 16.69 29.86 24.78
CA PRO A 7 16.81 28.82 23.74
C PRO A 7 17.04 27.42 24.29
N SER A 8 17.58 27.28 25.50
CA SER A 8 17.75 25.97 26.13
C SER A 8 16.43 25.40 26.62
N ILE A 9 15.62 26.24 27.27
CA ILE A 9 14.29 25.87 27.77
C ILE A 9 13.36 25.56 26.58
N GLU A 10 13.40 26.37 25.51
CA GLU A 10 12.63 26.09 24.30
C GLU A 10 12.99 24.74 23.68
N ARG A 11 14.29 24.41 23.60
CA ARG A 11 14.75 23.11 23.09
C ARG A 11 14.26 21.95 23.95
N GLU A 12 14.29 22.09 25.27
CA GLU A 12 13.79 21.08 26.21
C GLU A 12 12.29 20.85 26.01
N ILE A 13 11.48 21.93 25.94
CA ILE A 13 10.04 21.83 25.68
C ILE A 13 9.75 21.18 24.32
N HIS A 14 10.51 21.53 23.28
CA HIS A 14 10.35 20.90 21.97
C HIS A 14 10.72 19.43 21.98
N ALA A 15 11.77 19.03 22.71
CA ALA A 15 12.15 17.64 22.87
C ALA A 15 11.04 16.84 23.56
N ASP A 16 10.50 17.36 24.67
CA ASP A 16 9.40 16.74 25.41
C ASP A 16 8.13 16.60 24.55
N LEU A 17 7.79 17.63 23.76
CA LEU A 17 6.64 17.58 22.87
C LEU A 17 6.85 16.58 21.71
N THR A 18 8.08 16.50 21.20
CA THR A 18 8.44 15.55 20.14
C THR A 18 8.34 14.12 20.66
N GLU A 19 8.91 13.83 21.83
CA GLU A 19 8.85 12.51 22.45
C GLU A 19 7.41 12.07 22.71
N LYS A 20 6.55 12.97 23.23
CA LYS A 20 5.12 12.70 23.41
C LYS A 20 4.41 12.40 22.09
N ALA A 21 4.71 13.16 21.03
CA ALA A 21 4.11 12.95 19.72
C ALA A 21 4.56 11.63 19.08
N GLU A 22 5.84 11.28 19.21
CA GLU A 22 6.40 10.03 18.71
C GLU A 22 5.78 8.82 19.42
N ASN A 23 5.71 8.84 20.76
CA ASN A 23 5.07 7.77 21.53
C ASN A 23 3.62 7.55 21.10
N HIS A 24 2.84 8.63 20.95
CA HIS A 24 1.48 8.53 20.45
C HIS A 24 1.40 7.97 19.02
N ALA A 25 2.30 8.39 18.13
CA ALA A 25 2.35 7.86 16.77
C ALA A 25 2.64 6.36 16.76
N ILE A 26 3.58 5.89 17.59
CA ILE A 26 3.91 4.47 17.74
C ILE A 26 2.69 3.66 18.19
N ASP A 27 1.93 4.15 19.16
CA ASP A 27 0.72 3.48 19.64
C ASP A 27 -0.30 3.32 18.51
N VAL A 28 -0.57 4.39 17.76
CA VAL A 28 -1.51 4.37 16.62
C VAL A 28 -1.03 3.43 15.50
N PHE A 29 0.25 3.46 15.16
CA PHE A 29 0.79 2.55 14.13
C PHE A 29 0.75 1.09 14.58
N SER A 30 1.03 0.82 15.85
CA SER A 30 0.99 -0.52 16.43
C SER A 30 -0.42 -1.11 16.41
N GLU A 31 -1.42 -0.30 16.77
CA GLU A 31 -2.83 -0.70 16.70
C GLU A 31 -3.27 -0.98 15.26
N ASN A 32 -2.92 -0.09 14.32
CA ASN A 32 -3.23 -0.28 12.90
C ASN A 32 -2.59 -1.56 12.33
N LEU A 33 -1.34 -1.83 12.68
CA LEU A 33 -0.64 -3.04 12.26
C LEU A 33 -1.28 -4.29 12.84
N ARG A 34 -1.63 -4.29 14.14
CA ARG A 34 -2.33 -5.40 14.78
C ARG A 34 -3.65 -5.69 14.07
N ASN A 35 -4.43 -4.67 13.75
CA ASN A 35 -5.70 -4.81 13.04
C ASN A 35 -5.51 -5.36 11.63
N LEU A 36 -4.43 -4.97 10.92
CA LEU A 36 -4.08 -5.56 9.62
C LEU A 36 -3.73 -7.05 9.71
N LEU A 37 -2.93 -7.44 10.72
CA LEU A 37 -2.46 -8.82 10.88
C LEU A 37 -3.55 -9.79 11.31
N LEU A 38 -4.58 -9.30 12.01
CA LEU A 38 -5.72 -10.09 12.47
C LEU A 38 -6.86 -10.19 11.44
N GLN A 39 -6.67 -9.65 10.23
CA GLN A 39 -7.67 -9.79 9.17
C GLN A 39 -7.87 -11.27 8.81
N PRO A 40 -9.13 -11.70 8.58
CA PRO A 40 -9.42 -13.07 8.23
C PRO A 40 -8.74 -13.44 6.88
N PRO A 41 -8.13 -14.64 6.78
CA PRO A 41 -7.45 -15.05 5.55
C PRO A 41 -8.45 -15.37 4.43
N MET A 42 -8.14 -14.95 3.19
CA MET A 42 -8.94 -15.28 2.00
C MET A 42 -8.64 -16.69 1.47
N LYS A 43 -9.06 -17.73 2.19
CA LYS A 43 -8.83 -19.13 1.82
C LYS A 43 -9.66 -19.57 0.60
N GLY A 44 -9.07 -20.39 -0.26
CA GLY A 44 -9.78 -21.05 -1.37
C GLY A 44 -10.21 -20.12 -2.49
N LYS A 45 -9.70 -18.89 -2.54
CA LYS A 45 -10.03 -17.90 -3.57
C LYS A 45 -8.85 -17.71 -4.51
N GLN A 46 -9.15 -17.62 -5.79
CA GLN A 46 -8.19 -17.11 -6.76
C GLN A 46 -8.15 -15.58 -6.69
N ILE A 47 -6.96 -15.01 -6.73
CA ILE A 47 -6.74 -13.58 -6.45
C ILE A 47 -6.06 -12.93 -7.65
N LEU A 48 -6.60 -11.79 -8.10
CA LEU A 48 -5.91 -10.84 -8.96
C LEU A 48 -5.44 -9.66 -8.10
N GLY A 49 -4.17 -9.68 -7.72
CA GLY A 49 -3.51 -8.57 -7.06
C GLY A 49 -3.27 -7.42 -8.04
N VAL A 50 -3.55 -6.20 -7.60
CA VAL A 50 -3.35 -4.97 -8.37
C VAL A 50 -2.53 -3.99 -7.55
N ASP A 51 -1.33 -3.67 -8.02
CA ASP A 51 -0.48 -2.61 -7.46
C ASP A 51 -0.60 -1.36 -8.34
N PRO A 52 -1.31 -0.31 -7.89
CA PRO A 52 -1.63 0.86 -8.70
C PRO A 52 -0.40 1.76 -8.92
N ALA A 53 -0.16 2.17 -10.17
CA ALA A 53 0.78 3.23 -10.49
C ALA A 53 0.44 3.98 -11.78
N PHE A 54 0.79 5.25 -11.84
CA PHE A 54 0.52 6.12 -12.99
C PHE A 54 1.55 5.92 -14.11
N ARG A 55 2.79 6.41 -13.90
CA ARG A 55 3.83 6.43 -14.94
C ARG A 55 4.36 5.05 -15.31
N THR A 56 4.55 4.16 -14.32
CA THR A 56 5.10 2.81 -14.54
C THR A 56 4.04 1.77 -14.87
N GLY A 57 2.76 2.15 -14.87
CA GLY A 57 1.62 1.25 -15.07
C GLY A 57 1.25 0.46 -13.80
N CYS A 58 0.00 0.05 -13.70
CA CYS A 58 -0.48 -0.80 -12.61
C CYS A 58 -0.02 -2.24 -12.85
N LYS A 59 0.63 -2.83 -11.85
CA LYS A 59 1.12 -4.22 -11.94
C LYS A 59 0.02 -5.16 -11.50
N LEU A 60 -0.05 -6.29 -12.18
CA LEU A 60 -1.02 -7.35 -11.95
C LEU A 60 -0.28 -8.62 -11.54
N ALA A 61 -0.83 -9.34 -10.57
CA ALA A 61 -0.37 -10.67 -10.19
C ALA A 61 -1.57 -11.60 -9.98
N VAL A 62 -1.51 -12.80 -10.53
CA VAL A 62 -2.53 -13.84 -10.33
C VAL A 62 -2.00 -14.87 -9.36
N ILE A 63 -2.75 -15.13 -8.30
CA ILE A 63 -2.47 -16.14 -7.28
C ILE A 63 -3.61 -17.17 -7.28
N ASN A 64 -3.29 -18.46 -7.24
CA ASN A 64 -4.30 -19.53 -7.18
C ASN A 64 -4.89 -19.71 -5.76
N PRO A 65 -5.94 -20.53 -5.58
CA PRO A 65 -6.53 -20.81 -4.27
C PRO A 65 -5.58 -21.36 -3.20
N PHE A 66 -4.42 -21.91 -3.60
CA PHE A 66 -3.40 -22.46 -2.70
C PHE A 66 -2.33 -21.43 -2.30
N GLY A 67 -2.43 -20.19 -2.79
CA GLY A 67 -1.43 -19.14 -2.53
C GLY A 67 -0.24 -19.16 -3.49
N THR A 68 -0.25 -20.01 -4.52
CA THR A 68 0.84 -20.10 -5.51
C THR A 68 0.72 -18.99 -6.55
N PHE A 69 1.85 -18.37 -6.88
CA PHE A 69 1.95 -17.43 -7.98
C PHE A 69 1.76 -18.10 -9.35
N ILE A 70 0.91 -17.52 -10.20
CA ILE A 70 0.56 -18.07 -11.52
C ILE A 70 1.08 -17.20 -12.67
N ALA A 71 0.88 -15.88 -12.60
CA ALA A 71 1.27 -14.98 -13.68
C ALA A 71 1.36 -13.53 -13.20
N LYS A 72 2.14 -12.71 -13.92
CA LYS A 72 2.21 -11.25 -13.71
C LYS A 72 2.13 -10.47 -15.02
N GLY A 73 1.67 -9.22 -14.94
CA GLY A 73 1.60 -8.31 -16.07
C GLY A 73 1.55 -6.85 -15.64
N VAL A 74 1.50 -5.95 -16.62
CA VAL A 74 1.35 -4.51 -16.39
C VAL A 74 0.26 -3.97 -17.30
N ILE A 75 -0.61 -3.13 -16.76
CA ILE A 75 -1.60 -2.36 -17.52
C ILE A 75 -1.37 -0.87 -17.32
N TYR A 76 -1.81 -0.05 -18.28
CA TYR A 76 -1.66 1.41 -18.24
C TYR A 76 -3.03 2.09 -18.28
N PRO A 77 -3.86 1.95 -17.21
CA PRO A 77 -5.22 2.47 -17.19
C PRO A 77 -5.28 4.00 -17.02
N HIS A 78 -4.18 4.61 -16.58
CA HIS A 78 -4.08 6.04 -16.32
C HIS A 78 -3.34 6.80 -17.44
N PRO A 79 -3.60 8.12 -17.60
CA PRO A 79 -2.81 8.98 -18.49
C PRO A 79 -1.30 8.95 -18.14
N PRO A 80 -0.40 9.23 -19.10
CA PRO A 80 -0.63 9.71 -20.47
C PRO A 80 -0.80 8.59 -21.53
N VAL A 81 -0.51 7.34 -21.18
CA VAL A 81 -0.53 6.19 -22.11
C VAL A 81 -1.94 5.58 -22.26
N SER A 82 -2.91 6.03 -21.46
CA SER A 82 -4.25 5.46 -21.36
C SER A 82 -5.03 5.48 -22.69
N LYS A 83 -5.09 4.31 -23.33
CA LYS A 83 -6.13 3.93 -24.30
C LYS A 83 -7.20 3.11 -23.59
N LYS A 84 -8.14 3.77 -22.90
CA LYS A 84 -9.15 3.12 -22.00
C LYS A 84 -9.78 1.85 -22.58
N ARG A 85 -10.24 1.89 -23.85
CA ARG A 85 -10.86 0.73 -24.52
C ARG A 85 -9.89 -0.44 -24.68
N GLN A 86 -8.63 -0.18 -25.03
CA GLN A 86 -7.60 -1.21 -25.16
C GLN A 86 -7.24 -1.81 -23.80
N GLN A 87 -7.05 -0.95 -22.79
CA GLN A 87 -6.71 -1.39 -21.43
C GLN A 87 -7.82 -2.24 -20.83
N ARG A 88 -9.09 -1.87 -21.06
CA ARG A 88 -10.24 -2.70 -20.67
C ARG A 88 -10.21 -4.08 -21.31
N ARG A 89 -9.86 -4.19 -22.61
CA ARG A 89 -9.71 -5.49 -23.29
C ARG A 89 -8.57 -6.32 -22.70
N ILE A 90 -7.45 -5.69 -22.35
CA ILE A 90 -6.32 -6.37 -21.71
C ILE A 90 -6.73 -6.89 -20.34
N LEU A 91 -7.40 -6.08 -19.52
CA LEU A 91 -7.91 -6.51 -18.21
C LEU A 91 -8.90 -7.67 -18.34
N TYR A 92 -9.83 -7.63 -19.30
CA TYR A 92 -10.73 -8.78 -19.58
C TYR A 92 -9.97 -10.06 -19.93
N LYS A 93 -8.87 -9.98 -20.69
CA LYS A 93 -8.02 -11.15 -20.97
C LYS A 93 -7.40 -11.71 -19.69
N TRP A 94 -6.94 -10.84 -18.78
CA TRP A 94 -6.42 -11.24 -17.47
C TRP A 94 -7.48 -11.91 -16.59
N LEU A 95 -8.70 -11.36 -16.54
CA LEU A 95 -9.81 -11.95 -15.79
C LEU A 95 -10.22 -13.33 -16.34
N LYS A 96 -10.28 -13.50 -17.67
CA LYS A 96 -10.52 -14.81 -18.27
C LYS A 96 -9.42 -15.81 -17.92
N ARG A 97 -8.15 -15.39 -18.00
CA ARG A 97 -7.01 -16.23 -17.65
C ARG A 97 -7.00 -16.64 -16.18
N MET A 98 -7.57 -15.81 -15.31
CA MET A 98 -7.86 -16.18 -13.92
C MET A 98 -8.88 -17.34 -13.90
N MET A 99 -10.08 -17.13 -14.43
CA MET A 99 -11.20 -18.09 -14.32
C MET A 99 -11.02 -19.43 -15.07
N CYS A 100 -10.08 -19.54 -16.00
CA CYS A 100 -9.89 -20.74 -16.83
C CYS A 100 -8.87 -21.75 -16.28
N ASN A 101 -8.41 -21.61 -15.02
CA ASN A 101 -7.53 -22.57 -14.34
C ASN A 101 -8.14 -23.07 -13.04
#